data_AF-A0AA50LVK4-F1
#
_entry.id   AF-A0AA50LVK4-F1
#
_cell.length_a   1.000
_cell.length_b   1.000
_cell.length_c   1.000
_cell.angle_alpha   90.00
_cell.angle_beta   90.00
_cell.angle_gamma   90.00
#
_symmetry.space_group_name_H-M   'P 1'
#
loop_
_entity.id
_entity.type
_entity.pdbx_description
1 polymer ?
#
loop_
_entity_poly.entity_id
_entity_poly.type
_entity_poly.pdbx_seq_one_letter_code
_entity_poly.pdbx_strand_id
1 'polypeptide(L)'
;LDWKIKYEESENPVFRASRFLTDKVSNLFGNLFEKTELSKTLTEICKIDPNFTAQRFLEDCANDIIPNILEAMVRGDQVILKDWCYEGVYNILATPMNQCKQLGYRLDSKILDIENIELVMGKMMDQGPVLVITFQSQQIMCVRDGKNNVIEGDP
;
A
#
# COMPACT_ATOMS: atom_id res chain seq x y z
N LEU A 1 19.16 -20.00 -16.63
CA LEU A 1 19.12 -20.09 -15.15
C LEU A 1 20.09 -19.05 -14.57
N ASP A 2 19.94 -17.78 -14.95
CA ASP A 2 21.01 -16.78 -14.77
C ASP A 2 20.50 -15.37 -14.39
N TRP A 3 19.17 -15.21 -14.28
CA TRP A 3 18.54 -13.95 -13.86
C TRP A 3 18.14 -13.92 -12.38
N LYS A 4 18.18 -15.09 -11.72
CA LYS A 4 17.91 -15.22 -10.27
C LYS A 4 19.13 -14.95 -9.41
N ILE A 5 20.35 -15.11 -9.96
CA ILE A 5 21.60 -15.01 -9.19
C ILE A 5 22.11 -13.56 -9.12
N LYS A 6 21.79 -12.72 -10.12
CA LYS A 6 22.09 -11.28 -10.09
C LYS A 6 21.16 -10.44 -9.19
N TYR A 7 20.15 -11.08 -8.59
CA TYR A 7 19.17 -10.46 -7.71
C TYR A 7 19.61 -10.46 -6.23
N GLU A 8 20.64 -11.24 -5.90
CA GLU A 8 21.10 -11.44 -4.51
C GLU A 8 22.21 -10.46 -4.07
N GLU A 9 22.85 -9.72 -4.99
CA GLU A 9 24.02 -8.86 -4.68
C GLU A 9 23.71 -7.35 -4.59
N SER A 10 22.46 -6.92 -4.78
CA SER A 10 22.11 -5.50 -4.70
C SER A 10 22.07 -5.02 -3.24
N GLU A 11 23.19 -4.47 -2.75
CA GLU A 11 23.34 -3.76 -1.48
C GLU A 11 22.61 -2.39 -1.43
N ASN A 12 21.34 -2.32 -1.84
CA ASN A 12 20.58 -1.07 -1.80
C ASN A 12 19.65 -1.04 -0.56
N PRO A 13 19.78 -0.05 0.35
CA PRO A 13 18.95 0.10 1.56
C PRO A 13 17.44 0.06 1.30
N VAL A 14 17.00 0.51 0.12
CA VAL A 14 15.59 0.54 -0.31
C VAL A 14 14.97 -0.85 -0.38
N PHE A 15 15.73 -1.86 -0.82
CA PHE A 15 15.25 -3.25 -0.87
C PHE A 15 15.07 -3.85 0.53
N ARG A 16 15.77 -3.34 1.55
CA ARG A 16 15.54 -3.77 2.94
C ARG A 16 14.20 -3.25 3.47
N ALA A 17 13.82 -2.02 3.13
CA ALA A 17 12.55 -1.42 3.56
C ALA A 17 11.35 -2.07 2.87
N SER A 18 11.41 -2.29 1.56
CA SER A 18 10.34 -2.96 0.81
C SER A 18 10.16 -4.41 1.25
N ARG A 19 11.25 -5.15 1.47
CA ARG A 19 11.20 -6.51 2.02
C ARG A 19 10.60 -6.54 3.42
N PHE A 20 10.91 -5.58 4.28
CA PHE A 20 10.36 -5.54 5.64
C PHE A 20 8.84 -5.27 5.67
N LEU A 21 8.33 -4.41 4.77
CA LEU A 21 6.90 -4.17 4.62
C LEU A 21 6.19 -5.39 4.03
N THR A 22 6.72 -5.96 2.94
CA THR A 22 6.16 -7.15 2.28
C THR A 22 6.18 -8.36 3.21
N ASP A 23 7.28 -8.62 3.93
CA ASP A 23 7.40 -9.75 4.86
C ASP A 23 6.46 -9.60 6.06
N LYS A 24 6.26 -8.38 6.58
CA LYS A 24 5.30 -8.15 7.68
C LYS A 24 3.84 -8.29 7.25
N VAL A 25 3.49 -7.76 6.08
CA VAL A 25 2.15 -7.90 5.51
C VAL A 25 1.89 -9.36 5.17
N SER A 26 2.80 -10.02 4.46
CA SER A 26 2.66 -11.44 4.11
C SER A 26 2.56 -12.35 5.33
N ASN A 27 3.31 -12.09 6.41
CA ASN A 27 3.20 -12.88 7.65
C ASN A 27 1.88 -12.65 8.40
N LEU A 28 1.22 -11.50 8.23
CA LEU A 28 -0.12 -11.25 8.80
C LEU A 28 -1.23 -11.93 8.00
N PHE A 29 -1.04 -12.14 6.68
CA PHE A 29 -2.09 -12.60 5.77
C PHE A 29 -1.88 -14.01 5.19
N GLY A 30 -0.73 -14.65 5.42
CA GLY A 30 -0.30 -15.87 4.71
C GLY A 30 -0.99 -17.20 5.04
N ASN A 31 -1.91 -17.25 6.01
CA ASN A 31 -2.41 -18.54 6.54
C ASN A 31 -3.92 -18.79 6.51
N LEU A 32 -4.75 -18.00 5.79
CA LEU A 32 -6.21 -18.19 5.83
C LEU A 32 -6.85 -18.03 4.44
N PHE A 33 -6.87 -19.10 3.63
CA PHE A 33 -7.57 -19.14 2.34
C PHE A 33 -8.80 -20.04 2.42
N GLU A 34 -9.98 -19.46 2.71
CA GLU A 34 -11.26 -20.13 2.52
C GLU A 34 -12.24 -19.23 1.75
N LYS A 35 -12.71 -19.70 0.58
CA LYS A 35 -13.71 -18.99 -0.25
C LYS A 35 -15.02 -18.69 0.51
N THR A 36 -15.32 -19.46 1.55
CA THR A 36 -16.49 -19.31 2.43
C THR A 36 -16.42 -18.03 3.28
N GLU A 37 -15.22 -17.60 3.68
CA GLU A 37 -15.02 -16.39 4.49
C GLU A 37 -15.32 -15.12 3.69
N LEU A 38 -14.95 -15.09 2.41
CA LEU A 38 -15.29 -13.98 1.52
C LEU A 38 -16.81 -13.82 1.38
N SER A 39 -17.54 -14.92 1.16
CA SER A 39 -19.00 -14.87 1.01
C SER A 39 -19.72 -14.37 2.27
N LYS A 40 -19.31 -14.84 3.45
CA LYS A 40 -19.84 -14.34 4.73
C LYS A 40 -19.57 -12.83 4.89
N THR A 41 -18.35 -12.41 4.61
CA THR A 41 -17.93 -11.00 4.73
C THR A 41 -18.76 -10.11 3.79
N LEU A 42 -18.91 -10.51 2.52
CA LEU A 42 -19.75 -9.80 1.56
C LEU A 42 -21.21 -9.74 2.00
N THR A 43 -21.73 -10.82 2.58
CA THR A 43 -23.10 -10.87 3.12
C THR A 43 -23.29 -9.85 4.25
N GLU A 44 -22.34 -9.73 5.17
CA GLU A 44 -22.40 -8.73 6.23
C GLU A 44 -22.33 -7.30 5.69
N ILE A 45 -21.50 -7.06 4.66
CA ILE A 45 -21.45 -5.76 3.99
C ILE A 45 -22.79 -5.43 3.35
N CYS A 46 -23.42 -6.38 2.63
CA CYS A 46 -24.72 -6.16 2.00
C CYS A 46 -25.86 -5.89 3.00
N LYS A 47 -25.73 -6.30 4.27
CA LYS A 47 -26.69 -5.93 5.31
C LYS A 47 -26.57 -4.44 5.70
N ILE A 48 -25.38 -3.87 5.56
CA ILE A 48 -25.09 -2.46 5.86
C ILE A 48 -25.41 -1.59 4.64
N ASP A 49 -24.96 -2.01 3.46
CA ASP A 49 -25.25 -1.37 2.17
C ASP A 49 -25.83 -2.40 1.18
N PRO A 50 -27.17 -2.41 1.00
CA PRO A 50 -27.83 -3.33 0.07
C PRO A 50 -27.45 -3.13 -1.40
N ASN A 51 -26.85 -1.99 -1.78
CA ASN A 51 -26.43 -1.69 -3.15
C ASN A 51 -24.97 -2.08 -3.41
N PHE A 52 -24.28 -2.60 -2.40
CA PHE A 52 -22.89 -2.99 -2.49
C PHE A 52 -22.70 -4.11 -3.52
N THR A 53 -21.71 -3.93 -4.40
CA THR A 53 -21.22 -5.01 -5.25
C THR A 53 -19.70 -4.97 -5.26
N ALA A 54 -19.06 -6.15 -5.31
CA ALA A 54 -17.61 -6.24 -5.37
C ALA A 54 -17.05 -5.51 -6.61
N GLN A 55 -17.77 -5.52 -7.73
CA GLN A 55 -17.37 -4.81 -8.93
C GLN A 55 -17.33 -3.28 -8.72
N ARG A 56 -18.39 -2.68 -8.17
CA ARG A 56 -18.42 -1.25 -7.88
C ARG A 56 -17.34 -0.86 -6.89
N PHE A 57 -17.16 -1.66 -5.84
CA PHE A 57 -16.09 -1.45 -4.88
C PHE A 57 -14.70 -1.45 -5.54
N LEU A 58 -14.44 -2.37 -6.48
CA LEU A 58 -13.18 -2.39 -7.23
C LEU A 58 -13.03 -1.18 -8.17
N GLU A 59 -14.13 -0.72 -8.77
CA GLU A 59 -14.15 0.52 -9.56
C GLU A 59 -13.85 1.75 -8.68
N ASP A 60 -14.42 1.84 -7.47
CA ASP A 60 -14.12 2.89 -6.51
C ASP A 60 -12.67 2.80 -6.03
N CYS A 61 -12.15 1.58 -5.81
CA CYS A 61 -10.75 1.36 -5.50
C CYS A 61 -9.82 1.89 -6.59
N ALA A 62 -10.13 1.60 -7.85
CA ALA A 62 -9.33 1.99 -9.00
C ALA A 62 -9.34 3.50 -9.24
N ASN A 63 -10.49 4.14 -9.10
CA ASN A 63 -10.67 5.52 -9.52
C ASN A 63 -10.45 6.54 -8.40
N ASP A 64 -10.56 6.13 -7.13
CA ASP A 64 -10.54 7.05 -5.99
C ASP A 64 -9.64 6.56 -4.86
N ILE A 65 -9.90 5.38 -4.29
CA ILE A 65 -9.25 4.98 -3.03
C ILE A 65 -7.75 4.73 -3.21
N ILE A 66 -7.35 3.87 -4.17
CA ILE A 66 -5.94 3.50 -4.35
C ILE A 66 -5.11 4.72 -4.82
N PRO A 67 -5.52 5.48 -5.85
CA PRO A 67 -4.74 6.63 -6.30
C PRO A 67 -4.51 7.67 -5.21
N ASN A 68 -5.55 8.01 -4.42
CA ASN A 68 -5.41 9.02 -3.37
C ASN A 68 -4.47 8.56 -2.25
N ILE A 69 -4.61 7.31 -1.78
CA ILE A 69 -3.75 6.79 -0.71
C ILE A 69 -2.31 6.66 -1.20
N LEU A 70 -2.10 6.10 -2.39
CA LEU A 70 -0.77 5.89 -2.93
C LEU A 70 -0.08 7.23 -3.19
N GLU A 71 -0.78 8.23 -3.74
CA GLU A 71 -0.23 9.57 -3.97
C GLU A 71 0.15 10.27 -2.65
N ALA A 72 -0.70 10.16 -1.62
CA ALA A 72 -0.41 10.67 -0.30
C ALA A 72 0.82 10.01 0.33
N MET A 73 0.99 8.69 0.13
CA MET A 73 2.18 7.95 0.58
C MET A 73 3.46 8.46 -0.10
N VAL A 74 3.47 8.58 -1.43
CA VAL A 74 4.68 8.96 -2.17
C VAL A 74 5.06 10.43 -1.97
N ARG A 75 4.10 11.31 -1.69
CA ARG A 75 4.35 12.73 -1.36
C ARG A 75 4.62 12.99 0.12
N GLY A 76 4.34 12.01 0.99
CA GLY A 76 4.40 12.19 2.44
C GLY A 76 3.31 13.09 3.00
N ASP A 77 2.11 13.09 2.40
CA ASP A 77 0.96 13.82 2.91
C ASP A 77 0.34 13.09 4.11
N GLN A 78 0.81 13.45 5.30
CA GLN A 78 0.38 12.85 6.55
C GLN A 78 -1.06 13.16 6.92
N VAL A 79 -1.63 14.28 6.44
CA VAL A 79 -3.00 14.65 6.77
C VAL A 79 -3.95 13.68 6.08
N ILE A 80 -3.76 13.48 4.77
CA ILE A 80 -4.56 12.54 4.00
C ILE A 80 -4.40 11.12 4.55
N LEU A 81 -3.16 10.67 4.80
CA LEU A 81 -2.95 9.31 5.31
C LEU A 81 -3.60 9.06 6.66
N LYS A 82 -3.67 10.07 7.53
CA LYS A 82 -4.32 9.94 8.83
C LYS A 82 -5.83 9.75 8.70
N ASP A 83 -6.46 10.38 7.71
CA ASP A 83 -7.90 10.27 7.47
C ASP A 83 -8.28 8.91 6.85
N TRP A 84 -7.39 8.32 6.04
CA TRP A 84 -7.64 7.04 5.35
C TRP A 84 -7.18 5.79 6.13
N CYS A 85 -6.22 5.92 7.04
CA CYS A 85 -5.62 4.77 7.72
C CYS A 85 -6.07 4.65 9.19
N TYR A 86 -6.25 3.41 9.64
CA TYR A 86 -6.28 3.12 11.08
C TYR A 86 -5.00 3.59 11.76
N GLU A 87 -5.12 4.07 13.01
CA GLU A 87 -4.03 4.69 13.77
C GLU A 87 -2.74 3.85 13.80
N GLY A 88 -2.86 2.54 14.01
CA GLY A 88 -1.71 1.63 14.03
C GLY A 88 -0.94 1.59 12.70
N VAL A 89 -1.66 1.59 11.58
CA VAL A 89 -1.06 1.59 10.23
C VAL A 89 -0.46 2.96 9.92
N TYR A 90 -1.19 4.03 10.22
CA TYR A 90 -0.72 5.41 10.02
C TYR A 90 0.63 5.66 10.72
N ASN A 91 0.78 5.23 11.98
CA ASN A 91 2.03 5.45 12.74
C ASN A 91 3.24 4.74 12.10
N ILE A 92 3.03 3.57 11.49
CA ILE A 92 4.07 2.85 10.75
C ILE A 92 4.46 3.64 9.49
N LEU A 93 3.47 4.13 8.72
CA LEU A 93 3.70 4.87 7.48
C LEU A 93 4.32 6.26 7.72
N ALA A 94 3.92 6.95 8.79
CA ALA A 94 4.37 8.30 9.10
C ALA A 94 5.83 8.35 9.60
N THR A 95 6.35 7.26 10.16
CA THR A 95 7.70 7.19 10.72
C THR A 95 8.80 7.58 9.71
N PRO A 96 8.92 6.93 8.53
CA PRO A 96 9.93 7.31 7.53
C PRO A 96 9.73 8.72 6.97
N MET A 97 8.48 9.18 6.84
CA MET A 97 8.16 10.54 6.37
C MET A 97 8.65 11.60 7.36
N ASN A 98 8.44 11.37 8.66
CA ASN A 98 8.91 12.24 9.72
C ASN A 98 10.44 12.31 9.75
N GLN A 99 11.12 11.18 9.54
CA GLN A 99 12.58 11.13 9.45
C GLN A 99 13.09 11.95 8.25
N CYS A 100 12.51 11.77 7.07
CA CYS A 100 12.86 12.58 5.89
C CYS A 100 12.70 14.07 6.18
N LYS A 101 11.58 14.47 6.79
CA LYS A 101 11.31 15.86 7.15
C LYS A 101 12.32 16.42 8.17
N GLN A 102 12.71 15.63 9.18
CA GLN A 102 13.72 16.03 10.17
C GLN A 102 15.10 16.24 9.55
N LEU A 103 15.44 15.45 8.54
CA LEU A 103 16.70 15.56 7.80
C LEU A 103 16.69 16.67 6.74
N GLY A 104 15.55 17.36 6.55
CA GLY A 104 15.39 18.38 5.51
C GLY A 104 15.28 17.81 4.10
N TYR A 105 14.85 16.56 3.98
CA TYR A 105 14.62 15.87 2.71
C TYR A 105 13.17 16.02 2.25
N ARG A 106 12.97 15.92 0.93
CA ARG A 106 11.68 15.95 0.25
C ARG A 106 11.45 14.63 -0.49
N LEU A 107 10.27 14.05 -0.32
CA LEU A 107 9.79 12.95 -1.13
C LEU A 107 9.28 13.51 -2.47
N ASP A 108 9.85 13.03 -3.58
CA ASP A 108 9.58 13.51 -4.95
C ASP A 108 9.24 12.35 -5.90
N SER A 109 8.81 11.23 -5.32
CA SER A 109 8.39 10.04 -6.04
C SER A 109 7.11 10.29 -6.85
N LYS A 110 6.93 9.54 -7.94
CA LYS A 110 5.79 9.65 -8.84
C LYS A 110 5.19 8.29 -9.14
N ILE A 111 3.87 8.20 -9.12
CA ILE A 111 3.13 7.04 -9.58
C ILE A 111 2.94 7.18 -11.10
N LEU A 112 3.27 6.14 -11.84
CA LEU A 112 3.15 6.10 -13.30
C LEU A 112 1.89 5.38 -13.73
N ASP A 113 1.59 4.24 -13.10
CA ASP A 113 0.49 3.37 -13.49
C ASP A 113 0.00 2.52 -12.32
N ILE A 114 -1.27 2.13 -12.38
CA ILE A 114 -1.93 1.23 -11.40
C ILE A 114 -2.81 0.27 -12.18
N GLU A 115 -2.54 -1.03 -12.03
CA GLU A 115 -3.21 -2.09 -12.78
C GLU A 115 -3.47 -3.33 -11.92
N ASN A 116 -4.18 -4.31 -12.49
CA ASN A 116 -4.42 -5.63 -11.89
C ASN A 116 -5.04 -5.57 -10.49
N ILE A 117 -6.07 -4.72 -10.33
CA ILE A 117 -6.80 -4.56 -9.07
C ILE A 117 -7.79 -5.71 -8.91
N GLU A 118 -7.62 -6.50 -7.84
CA GLU A 118 -8.39 -7.71 -7.59
C GLU A 118 -8.80 -7.82 -6.13
N LEU A 119 -10.03 -8.28 -5.88
CA LEU A 119 -10.50 -8.63 -4.54
C LEU A 119 -10.06 -10.07 -4.22
N VAL A 120 -9.12 -10.23 -3.29
CA VAL A 120 -8.48 -11.53 -3.01
C VAL A 120 -9.04 -12.21 -1.77
N MET A 121 -9.55 -11.46 -0.79
CA MET A 121 -10.03 -12.02 0.47
C MET A 121 -11.10 -11.13 1.10
N GLY A 122 -12.01 -11.76 1.83
CA GLY A 122 -12.87 -11.10 2.81
C GLY A 122 -12.75 -11.84 4.13
N LYS A 123 -12.66 -11.11 5.23
CA LYS A 123 -12.53 -11.67 6.58
C LYS A 123 -13.31 -10.84 7.57
N MET A 124 -14.03 -11.52 8.47
CA MET A 124 -14.61 -10.87 9.65
C MET A 124 -13.53 -10.62 10.69
N MET A 125 -13.41 -9.37 11.13
CA MET A 125 -12.54 -8.96 12.23
C MET A 125 -13.36 -8.34 13.35
N ASP A 126 -12.76 -8.16 14.53
CA ASP A 126 -13.42 -7.54 15.68
C ASP A 126 -13.94 -6.12 15.36
N GLN A 127 -13.30 -5.43 14.41
CA GLN A 127 -13.67 -4.10 13.95
C GLN A 127 -14.75 -4.10 12.86
N GLY A 128 -15.14 -5.25 12.32
CA GLY A 128 -16.13 -5.39 11.24
C GLY A 128 -15.67 -6.24 10.04
N PRO A 129 -16.47 -6.28 8.96
CA PRO A 129 -16.09 -6.98 7.73
C PRO A 129 -14.93 -6.25 7.04
N VAL A 130 -13.86 -6.98 6.73
CA VAL A 130 -12.66 -6.46 6.06
C VAL A 130 -12.50 -7.12 4.70
N LEU A 131 -12.31 -6.30 3.66
CA LEU A 131 -11.96 -6.75 2.31
C LEU A 131 -10.48 -6.47 2.06
N VAL A 132 -9.81 -7.45 1.46
CA VAL A 132 -8.39 -7.34 1.07
C VAL A 132 -8.33 -7.38 -0.45
N ILE A 133 -7.73 -6.35 -1.01
CA ILE A 133 -7.46 -6.24 -2.45
C ILE A 133 -5.97 -6.32 -2.72
N THR A 134 -5.61 -6.75 -3.91
CA THR A 134 -4.26 -6.65 -4.46
C THR A 134 -4.28 -5.78 -5.70
N PHE A 135 -3.21 -5.06 -5.94
CA PHE A 135 -3.01 -4.29 -7.16
C PHE A 135 -1.50 -4.22 -7.45
N GLN A 136 -1.16 -3.82 -8.68
CA GLN A 136 0.19 -3.54 -9.10
C GLN A 136 0.32 -2.06 -9.41
N SER A 137 1.42 -1.45 -8.97
CA SER A 137 1.70 -0.04 -9.24
C SER A 137 3.11 0.13 -9.79
N GLN A 138 3.26 0.91 -10.85
CA GLN A 138 4.55 1.36 -11.36
C GLN A 138 4.85 2.74 -10.78
N GLN A 139 6.05 2.93 -10.26
CA GLN A 139 6.44 4.19 -9.62
C GLN A 139 7.92 4.49 -9.82
N ILE A 140 8.22 5.77 -9.95
CA ILE A 140 9.56 6.33 -9.89
C ILE A 140 9.78 6.78 -8.46
N MET A 141 10.77 6.20 -7.80
CA MET A 141 11.13 6.57 -6.44
C MET A 141 12.21 7.65 -6.49
N CYS A 142 11.99 8.77 -5.78
CA CYS A 142 12.98 9.83 -5.66
C CYS A 142 12.86 10.55 -4.32
N VAL A 143 13.99 10.72 -3.65
CA VAL A 143 14.13 11.60 -2.49
C VAL A 143 15.18 12.64 -2.81
N ARG A 144 14.89 13.90 -2.48
CA ARG A 144 15.78 15.05 -2.70
C ARG A 144 16.15 15.74 -1.40
N ASP A 145 17.33 16.35 -1.37
CA ASP A 145 17.70 17.28 -0.32
C ASP A 145 17.08 18.67 -0.53
N GLY A 146 17.27 19.59 0.42
CA GLY A 146 16.82 20.99 0.30
C GLY A 146 17.47 21.80 -0.84
N LYS A 147 18.50 21.27 -1.51
CA LYS A 147 19.15 21.85 -2.70
C LYS A 147 18.70 21.18 -4.01
N ASN A 148 17.68 20.31 -3.95
CA ASN A 148 17.16 19.50 -5.06
C ASN A 148 18.10 18.40 -5.60
N ASN A 149 19.19 18.09 -4.91
CA ASN A 149 20.03 16.95 -5.28
C ASN A 149 19.30 15.64 -4.97
N VAL A 150 19.38 14.67 -5.87
CA VAL A 150 18.87 13.31 -5.63
C VAL A 150 19.77 12.64 -4.61
N ILE A 151 19.19 12.21 -3.49
CA ILE A 151 19.91 11.47 -2.44
C ILE A 151 19.55 9.98 -2.45
N GLU A 152 18.37 9.64 -2.98
CA GLU A 152 17.88 8.28 -3.09
C GLU A 152 16.95 8.16 -4.31
N GLY A 153 17.03 7.03 -5.02
CA GLY A 153 16.23 6.75 -6.20
C GLY A 153 16.88 7.19 -7.52
N ASP A 154 16.13 7.04 -8.62
CA ASP A 154 16.57 7.36 -9.98
C ASP A 154 15.37 7.99 -10.73
N PRO A 155 15.27 9.33 -10.75
CA PRO A 155 14.09 10.07 -11.21
C PRO A 155 13.91 10.16 -12.73
#